data_AF-A0A9E7Z4V8-F1
#
_entry.id   AF-A0A9E7Z4V8-F1
#
_cell.length_a   1.000
_cell.length_b   1.000
_cell.length_c   1.000
_cell.angle_alpha   90.00
_cell.angle_beta   90.00
_cell.angle_gamma   90.00
#
_symmetry.space_group_name_H-M   'P 1'
#
loop_
_entity.id
_entity.type
_entity.pdbx_description
1 polymer ?
#
loop_
_entity_poly.entity_id
_entity_poly.type
_entity_poly.pdbx_seq_one_letter_code
_entity_poly.pdbx_strand_id
1 'polypeptide(L)'
;MTPASAVPAHPCPPGPNALRRRLLQAALSTGVLASIGTAAPAAASAHATSTPSKPMDLYAYVGSRTTRERNARGDGISVFRVDTQTGGLAPVQLVKDLVNPSFLALNAAGDRLYTVHGDLADISAFAVDRASGRLSFINRQSTQGTNPVHLALDPSGRFVVVTNHIGASLAVLPLAADGTLGEVTQLVKLDGPIGPHRIEQKQAKPHFNRFDPAGRFVIVPDKGLDRTFAFRFAEGRLTPAAPSFVSAREGAGPRHVAFRPDGRFAYVVNELDSTVTAYGYDAGTATLTPLQVLPSLPDTFTGNSRASEIEVDAAGRFVYASNRGHDSIAVFRIDAASGLLRFVAAEPSLGRTPRFFTIAPGGRFLYALNEDSDSIVAFAIDPHTGRLHPTGTRAQSGSPVCMVFSTPAA
;
A
#
# COMPACT_ATOMS: atom_id res chain seq x y z
N MET A 1 -3.53 -62.51 -38.76
CA MET A 1 -5.00 -62.31 -38.78
C MET A 1 -5.31 -60.94 -38.20
N THR A 2 -5.45 -59.97 -39.10
CA THR A 2 -6.29 -58.77 -38.98
C THR A 2 -7.77 -59.16 -38.73
N PRO A 3 -8.72 -58.24 -38.41
CA PRO A 3 -8.69 -56.82 -38.74
C PRO A 3 -9.20 -55.79 -37.71
N ALA A 4 -8.91 -54.55 -38.08
CA ALA A 4 -9.52 -53.31 -37.63
C ALA A 4 -11.01 -53.18 -38.03
N SER A 5 -11.75 -52.35 -37.29
CA SER A 5 -12.94 -51.60 -37.74
C SER A 5 -13.39 -50.71 -36.59
N ALA A 6 -14.08 -49.59 -36.75
CA ALA A 6 -14.23 -48.60 -37.80
C ALA A 6 -15.06 -47.49 -37.14
N VAL A 7 -14.75 -46.24 -37.45
CA VAL A 7 -15.50 -45.04 -37.07
C VAL A 7 -16.90 -45.07 -37.73
N PRO A 8 -17.91 -44.40 -37.15
CA PRO A 8 -18.74 -43.54 -37.96
C PRO A 8 -18.74 -42.10 -37.46
N ALA A 9 -18.40 -41.22 -38.39
CA ALA A 9 -18.68 -39.80 -38.37
C ALA A 9 -20.17 -39.57 -38.65
N HIS A 10 -20.69 -38.39 -38.27
CA HIS A 10 -21.71 -37.56 -38.98
C HIS A 10 -22.40 -36.62 -37.96
N PRO A 11 -22.99 -35.49 -38.38
CA PRO A 11 -22.47 -34.49 -39.31
C PRO A 11 -22.63 -33.04 -38.77
N CYS A 12 -21.96 -32.11 -39.44
CA CYS A 12 -22.21 -30.67 -39.47
C CYS A 12 -22.49 -30.32 -40.95
N PRO A 13 -23.12 -29.21 -41.40
CA PRO A 13 -23.99 -28.18 -40.79
C PRO A 13 -25.34 -28.06 -41.58
N PRO A 14 -26.07 -26.92 -41.54
CA PRO A 14 -25.80 -25.92 -42.59
C PRO A 14 -25.76 -24.47 -42.09
N GLY A 15 -25.01 -23.65 -42.85
CA GLY A 15 -24.95 -22.20 -42.76
C GLY A 15 -26.04 -21.48 -43.57
N PRO A 16 -25.85 -20.19 -43.88
CA PRO A 16 -26.86 -19.13 -43.74
C PRO A 16 -27.62 -18.78 -45.02
N ASN A 17 -28.84 -18.25 -44.86
CA ASN A 17 -29.64 -17.39 -45.77
C ASN A 17 -31.08 -17.38 -45.22
N ALA A 18 -31.97 -16.40 -45.38
CA ALA A 18 -32.02 -15.02 -45.86
C ALA A 18 -33.53 -14.64 -45.78
N LEU A 19 -33.86 -13.35 -45.98
CA LEU A 19 -35.20 -12.81 -46.37
C LEU A 19 -36.26 -12.73 -45.23
N ARG A 20 -36.99 -11.63 -44.98
CA ARG A 20 -37.54 -10.53 -45.81
C ARG A 20 -37.80 -9.31 -44.89
N ARG A 21 -37.46 -8.05 -45.26
CA ARG A 21 -38.31 -7.05 -46.00
C ARG A 21 -39.76 -7.03 -45.45
N ARG A 22 -40.38 -5.91 -45.04
CA ARG A 22 -40.64 -4.62 -45.74
C ARG A 22 -41.66 -3.88 -44.82
N LEU A 23 -41.70 -2.56 -44.58
CA LEU A 23 -42.12 -1.48 -45.48
C LEU A 23 -41.95 -0.11 -44.78
N LEU A 24 -41.34 0.84 -45.49
CA LEU A 24 -41.71 2.26 -45.43
C LEU A 24 -43.04 2.45 -46.18
N GLN A 25 -43.89 3.37 -45.74
CA GLN A 25 -44.27 4.53 -46.57
C GLN A 25 -45.01 5.61 -45.78
N ALA A 26 -44.63 6.84 -46.10
CA ALA A 26 -45.16 8.11 -45.64
C ALA A 26 -46.50 8.47 -46.28
N ALA A 27 -47.22 9.41 -45.67
CA ALA A 27 -48.03 10.39 -46.40
C ALA A 27 -48.10 11.70 -45.62
N LEU A 28 -47.73 12.78 -46.30
CA LEU A 28 -47.94 14.17 -45.91
C LEU A 28 -49.42 14.53 -45.99
N SER A 29 -49.86 15.44 -45.13
CA SER A 29 -50.91 16.40 -45.48
C SER A 29 -50.70 17.72 -44.73
N THR A 30 -50.54 18.76 -45.53
CA THR A 30 -50.45 20.19 -45.20
C THR A 30 -51.70 20.73 -44.53
N GLY A 31 -51.53 21.60 -43.54
CA GLY A 31 -52.58 22.49 -43.01
C GLY A 31 -51.95 23.73 -42.39
N VAL A 32 -52.08 24.86 -43.09
CA VAL A 32 -51.68 26.21 -42.66
C VAL A 32 -52.68 26.72 -41.61
N LEU A 33 -52.20 27.36 -40.54
CA LEU A 33 -52.92 28.41 -39.82
C LEU A 33 -51.94 29.30 -39.05
N ALA A 34 -52.22 30.61 -39.09
CA ALA A 34 -51.32 31.72 -38.82
C ALA A 34 -51.41 32.28 -37.39
N SER A 35 -50.32 32.98 -37.00
CA SER A 35 -50.19 33.99 -35.92
C SER A 35 -50.39 33.48 -34.48
N ILE A 36 -49.74 33.99 -33.42
CA ILE A 36 -49.39 35.36 -33.03
C ILE A 36 -48.11 35.29 -32.17
N GLY A 37 -47.22 36.29 -32.31
CA GLY A 37 -45.95 36.35 -31.60
C GLY A 37 -46.05 36.76 -30.13
N THR A 38 -45.07 36.32 -29.35
CA THR A 38 -44.60 36.98 -28.13
C THR A 38 -43.08 36.86 -28.07
N ALA A 39 -42.39 37.98 -28.21
CA ALA A 39 -40.95 38.08 -28.03
C ALA A 39 -40.57 37.84 -26.56
N ALA A 40 -39.70 36.87 -26.30
CA ALA A 40 -39.00 36.74 -25.03
C ALA A 40 -37.62 37.40 -25.16
N PRO A 41 -37.13 38.14 -24.14
CA PRO A 41 -35.84 38.80 -24.23
C PRO A 41 -34.73 37.77 -24.17
N ALA A 42 -33.76 37.89 -25.08
CA ALA A 42 -32.52 37.11 -25.04
C ALA A 42 -31.72 37.51 -23.79
N ALA A 43 -31.76 36.68 -22.75
CA ALA A 43 -30.81 36.76 -21.66
C ALA A 43 -29.45 36.31 -22.19
N ALA A 44 -28.53 37.27 -22.35
CA ALA A 44 -27.12 36.98 -22.62
C ALA A 44 -26.57 36.17 -21.44
N SER A 45 -26.40 34.86 -21.65
CA SER A 45 -25.64 33.99 -20.75
C SER A 45 -24.19 34.45 -20.79
N ALA A 46 -23.78 35.21 -19.78
CA ALA A 46 -22.37 35.40 -19.48
C ALA A 46 -21.80 34.01 -19.13
N HIS A 47 -21.11 33.39 -20.08
CA HIS A 47 -20.25 32.25 -19.82
C HIS A 47 -19.13 32.75 -18.90
N ALA A 48 -19.30 32.54 -17.59
CA ALA A 48 -18.22 32.62 -16.65
C ALA A 48 -17.21 31.53 -17.05
N THR A 49 -16.17 31.94 -17.77
CA THR A 49 -14.99 31.11 -18.00
C THR A 49 -14.36 30.86 -16.64
N SER A 50 -14.63 29.69 -16.05
CA SER A 50 -13.89 29.20 -14.90
C SER A 50 -12.43 29.08 -15.33
N THR A 51 -11.57 29.95 -14.79
CA THR A 51 -10.12 29.78 -14.87
C THR A 51 -9.78 28.37 -14.39
N PRO A 52 -9.02 27.56 -15.15
CA PRO A 52 -8.60 26.25 -14.69
C PRO A 52 -7.83 26.44 -13.38
N SER A 53 -8.31 25.81 -12.31
CA SER A 53 -7.61 25.83 -11.02
C SER A 53 -6.20 25.31 -11.24
N LYS A 54 -5.19 26.08 -10.83
CA LYS A 54 -3.79 25.66 -10.87
C LYS A 54 -3.69 24.24 -10.27
N PRO A 55 -3.01 23.28 -10.92
CA PRO A 55 -2.81 21.96 -10.35
C PRO A 55 -2.21 22.12 -8.96
N MET A 56 -2.86 21.53 -7.95
CA MET A 56 -2.35 21.50 -6.59
C MET A 56 -1.03 20.72 -6.56
N ASP A 57 -0.05 21.24 -5.82
CA ASP A 57 1.26 20.60 -5.66
C ASP A 57 1.11 19.21 -4.99
N LEU A 58 1.93 18.24 -5.40
CA LEU A 58 2.05 16.96 -4.70
C LEU A 58 3.08 17.10 -3.57
N TYR A 59 2.76 16.64 -2.37
CA TYR A 59 3.66 16.62 -1.23
C TYR A 59 4.00 15.20 -0.79
N ALA A 60 5.17 15.04 -0.20
CA ALA A 60 5.60 13.81 0.44
C ALA A 60 6.01 14.09 1.89
N TYR A 61 5.60 13.20 2.79
CA TYR A 61 5.89 13.22 4.21
C TYR A 61 6.80 12.06 4.53
N VAL A 62 7.95 12.33 5.15
CA VAL A 62 8.99 11.33 5.42
C VAL A 62 9.22 11.24 6.92
N GLY A 63 8.98 10.07 7.47
CA GLY A 63 9.27 9.74 8.86
C GLY A 63 10.69 9.16 8.99
N SER A 64 11.36 9.51 10.08
CA SER A 64 12.75 9.12 10.34
C SER A 64 12.94 8.50 11.71
N ARG A 65 13.99 7.68 11.85
CA ARG A 65 14.57 7.39 13.17
C ARG A 65 15.41 8.60 13.62
N THR A 66 15.37 8.91 14.91
CA THR A 66 15.98 10.12 15.47
C THR A 66 16.83 9.85 16.71
N THR A 67 16.80 8.63 17.26
CA THR A 67 17.50 8.32 18.51
C THR A 67 18.92 7.81 18.32
N ARG A 68 19.79 8.13 19.29
CA ARG A 68 21.18 7.69 19.32
C ARG A 68 21.30 6.17 19.46
N GLU A 69 20.39 5.53 20.18
CA GLU A 69 20.34 4.06 20.37
C GLU A 69 20.15 3.32 19.04
N ARG A 70 19.56 3.98 18.06
CA ARG A 70 19.41 3.48 16.68
C ARG A 70 20.56 3.88 15.78
N ASN A 71 21.57 4.58 16.29
CA ASN A 71 22.59 5.25 15.50
C ASN A 71 21.95 6.07 14.36
N ALA A 72 20.86 6.78 14.67
CA ALA A 72 20.07 7.48 13.67
C ALA A 72 20.46 8.97 13.59
N ARG A 73 20.17 9.59 12.44
CA ARG A 73 20.53 10.98 12.13
C ARG A 73 19.34 11.81 11.64
N GLY A 74 18.12 11.30 11.80
CA GLY A 74 16.89 12.03 11.47
C GLY A 74 16.47 12.97 12.59
N ASP A 75 15.68 13.98 12.23
CA ASP A 75 15.27 15.06 13.14
C ASP A 75 13.74 15.14 13.35
N GLY A 76 12.96 14.18 12.81
CA GLY A 76 11.51 14.13 12.97
C GLY A 76 10.80 13.77 11.67
N ILE A 77 9.81 14.58 11.25
CA ILE A 77 9.10 14.40 9.97
C ILE A 77 9.54 15.48 8.98
N SER A 78 10.10 15.06 7.84
CA SER A 78 10.45 15.95 6.73
C SER A 78 9.28 16.03 5.74
N VAL A 79 8.93 17.24 5.31
CA VAL A 79 7.92 17.49 4.28
C VAL A 79 8.63 17.99 3.03
N PHE A 80 8.31 17.39 1.90
CA PHE A 80 8.83 17.76 0.59
C PHE A 80 7.69 18.08 -0.37
N ARG A 81 7.89 19.03 -1.27
CA ARG A 81 7.13 19.15 -2.52
C ARG A 81 7.76 18.23 -3.56
N VAL A 82 6.92 17.47 -4.25
CA VAL A 82 7.32 16.49 -5.27
C VAL A 82 7.25 17.12 -6.65
N ASP A 83 8.34 17.06 -7.39
CA ASP A 83 8.35 17.29 -8.83
C ASP A 83 7.85 16.01 -9.53
N THR A 84 6.63 16.06 -10.05
CA THR A 84 5.96 14.92 -10.69
C THR A 84 6.51 14.59 -12.09
N GLN A 85 7.38 15.44 -12.65
CA GLN A 85 8.04 15.19 -13.92
C GLN A 85 9.37 14.45 -13.73
N THR A 86 10.16 14.87 -12.74
CA THR A 86 11.53 14.35 -12.51
C THR A 86 11.65 13.38 -11.34
N GLY A 87 10.65 13.35 -10.46
CA GLY A 87 10.71 12.66 -9.17
C GLY A 87 11.45 13.45 -8.08
N GLY A 88 11.86 14.70 -8.34
CA GLY A 88 12.51 15.62 -7.40
C GLY A 88 11.77 15.80 -6.08
N LEU A 89 12.51 15.94 -4.96
CA LEU A 89 11.95 16.29 -3.66
C LEU A 89 12.56 17.62 -3.18
N ALA A 90 11.75 18.68 -3.14
CA ALA A 90 12.14 19.99 -2.65
C ALA A 90 11.67 20.18 -1.20
N PRO A 91 12.54 20.53 -0.24
CA PRO A 91 12.15 20.65 1.17
C PRO A 91 11.14 21.79 1.39
N VAL A 92 10.16 21.55 2.27
CA VAL A 92 9.08 22.48 2.63
C VAL A 92 9.08 22.77 4.14
N GLN A 93 9.18 21.72 4.96
CA GLN A 93 9.15 21.81 6.41
C GLN A 93 9.93 20.65 7.01
N LEU A 94 10.52 20.87 8.18
CA LEU A 94 10.98 19.83 9.08
C LEU A 94 10.25 19.99 10.41
N VAL A 95 9.42 19.02 10.78
CA VAL A 95 8.76 18.97 12.08
C VAL A 95 9.71 18.32 13.06
N LYS A 96 10.33 19.15 13.91
CA LYS A 96 11.32 18.73 14.91
C LYS A 96 10.68 18.21 16.20
N ASP A 97 11.53 17.77 17.13
CA ASP A 97 11.17 17.33 18.48
C ASP A 97 10.23 16.11 18.53
N LEU A 98 10.25 15.32 17.46
CA LEU A 98 9.58 14.02 17.38
C LEU A 98 10.60 12.90 17.53
N VAL A 99 10.38 12.03 18.50
CA VAL A 99 11.24 10.87 18.73
C VAL A 99 10.76 9.72 17.85
N ASN A 100 11.58 9.29 16.89
CA ASN A 100 11.33 8.14 16.01
C ASN A 100 9.92 8.08 15.34
N PRO A 101 9.42 9.11 14.64
CA PRO A 101 8.20 9.00 13.84
C PRO A 101 8.40 7.99 12.68
N SER A 102 8.21 6.70 12.97
CA SER A 102 8.79 5.62 12.17
C SER A 102 7.85 5.02 11.13
N PHE A 103 6.56 5.34 11.20
CA PHE A 103 5.58 4.98 10.18
C PHE A 103 4.46 6.01 10.17
N LEU A 104 4.04 6.41 8.97
CA LEU A 104 3.08 7.48 8.73
C LEU A 104 1.84 6.94 8.00
N ALA A 105 0.67 7.51 8.25
CA ALA A 105 -0.47 7.38 7.33
C ALA A 105 -1.25 8.69 7.23
N LEU A 106 -1.76 8.96 6.03
CA LEU A 106 -2.71 10.04 5.78
C LEU A 106 -4.13 9.49 5.77
N ASN A 107 -5.09 10.30 6.22
CA ASN A 107 -6.50 9.98 6.01
C ASN A 107 -6.91 10.14 4.53
N ALA A 108 -8.06 9.58 4.16
CA ALA A 108 -8.56 9.64 2.79
C ALA A 108 -8.74 11.08 2.29
N ALA A 109 -9.17 11.97 3.18
CA ALA A 109 -9.31 13.39 2.89
C ALA A 109 -7.97 14.12 2.76
N GLY A 110 -6.83 13.49 3.05
CA GLY A 110 -5.48 14.07 2.90
C GLY A 110 -5.24 15.32 3.75
N ASP A 111 -6.05 15.56 4.76
CA ASP A 111 -5.99 16.73 5.64
C ASP A 111 -5.55 16.36 7.06
N ARG A 112 -5.33 15.08 7.35
CA ARG A 112 -4.77 14.57 8.60
C ARG A 112 -3.67 13.55 8.35
N LEU A 113 -2.59 13.67 9.12
CA LEU A 113 -1.47 12.74 9.14
C LEU A 113 -1.29 12.17 10.55
N TYR A 114 -1.07 10.87 10.63
CA TYR A 114 -0.80 10.14 11.85
C TYR A 114 0.57 9.50 11.79
N THR A 115 1.28 9.45 12.92
CA THR A 115 2.58 8.77 13.05
C THR A 115 2.66 7.95 14.31
N VAL A 116 3.21 6.75 14.21
CA VAL A 116 3.67 6.00 15.40
C VAL A 116 5.09 6.40 15.75
N HIS A 117 5.41 6.32 17.04
CA HIS A 117 6.74 6.60 17.58
C HIS A 117 7.46 5.29 17.92
N GLY A 118 8.32 4.83 17.01
CA GLY A 118 9.08 3.60 17.17
C GLY A 118 9.99 3.66 18.41
N ASP A 119 10.16 2.51 19.06
CA ASP A 119 10.86 2.35 20.35
C ASP A 119 10.23 3.07 21.55
N LEU A 120 9.10 3.78 21.35
CA LEU A 120 8.29 4.37 22.41
C LEU A 120 6.96 3.60 22.55
N ALA A 121 5.89 4.28 22.95
CA ALA A 121 4.58 3.69 23.20
C ALA A 121 3.43 4.53 22.62
N ASP A 122 3.69 5.47 21.70
CA ASP A 122 2.73 6.52 21.35
C ASP A 122 2.47 6.64 19.85
N ILE A 123 1.35 7.28 19.55
CA ILE A 123 0.92 7.77 18.24
C ILE A 123 0.59 9.26 18.34
N SER A 124 0.96 10.04 17.32
CA SER A 124 0.65 11.47 17.22
C SER A 124 -0.18 11.79 15.97
N ALA A 125 -1.01 12.82 16.06
CA ALA A 125 -1.84 13.34 14.98
C ALA A 125 -1.43 14.77 14.59
N PHE A 126 -1.53 15.06 13.30
CA PHE A 126 -1.22 16.35 12.71
C PHE A 126 -2.31 16.78 11.73
N ALA A 127 -2.64 18.07 11.73
CA ALA A 127 -3.38 18.72 10.66
C ALA A 127 -2.44 18.96 9.47
N VAL A 128 -2.95 18.73 8.26
CA VAL A 128 -2.25 18.95 7.00
C VAL A 128 -2.88 20.14 6.30
N ASP A 129 -2.11 21.20 6.09
CA ASP A 129 -2.48 22.24 5.13
C ASP A 129 -2.23 21.70 3.71
N ARG A 130 -3.30 21.38 2.99
CA ARG A 130 -3.21 20.78 1.65
C ARG A 130 -2.62 21.73 0.61
N ALA A 131 -2.69 23.04 0.82
CA ALA A 131 -2.19 24.03 -0.13
C ALA A 131 -0.68 24.23 -0.01
N SER A 132 -0.13 24.09 1.20
CA SER A 132 1.31 24.27 1.45
C SER A 132 2.05 22.98 1.79
N GLY A 133 1.33 21.89 2.03
CA GLY A 133 1.83 20.61 2.52
C GLY A 133 2.18 20.61 4.01
N ARG A 134 2.09 21.74 4.72
CA ARG A 134 2.63 21.88 6.08
C ARG A 134 1.83 21.11 7.13
N LEU A 135 2.54 20.62 8.14
CA LEU A 135 2.00 19.89 9.29
C LEU A 135 1.91 20.80 10.52
N SER A 136 0.79 20.69 11.24
CA SER A 136 0.58 21.30 12.57
C SER A 136 0.14 20.22 13.55
N PHE A 137 0.79 20.13 14.72
CA PHE A 137 0.49 19.12 15.73
C PHE A 137 -0.93 19.30 16.28
N ILE A 138 -1.65 18.19 16.48
CA ILE A 138 -2.99 18.15 17.10
C ILE A 138 -2.87 17.59 18.52
N ASN A 139 -2.59 16.29 18.64
CA ASN A 139 -2.43 15.62 19.91
C ASN A 139 -1.59 14.35 19.80
N ARG A 140 -1.32 13.73 20.96
CA ARG A 140 -0.60 12.47 21.10
C ARG A 140 -1.34 11.57 22.08
N GLN A 141 -1.34 10.27 21.81
CA GLN A 141 -1.96 9.25 22.66
C GLN A 141 -1.06 8.06 22.85
N SER A 142 -1.17 7.41 24.01
CA SER A 142 -0.54 6.12 24.24
C SER A 142 -1.25 5.04 23.44
N THR A 143 -0.48 4.09 22.93
CA THR A 143 -0.95 2.85 22.29
C THR A 143 -1.19 1.73 23.31
N GLN A 144 -0.88 1.97 24.59
CA GLN A 144 -0.86 0.97 25.68
C GLN A 144 -0.02 -0.29 25.37
N GLY A 145 0.90 -0.19 24.42
CA GLY A 145 1.88 -1.21 24.10
C GLY A 145 3.29 -0.64 24.00
N THR A 146 4.17 -1.36 23.32
CA THR A 146 5.58 -0.98 23.23
C THR A 146 6.10 -1.19 21.83
N ASN A 147 6.88 -0.21 21.37
CA ASN A 147 7.47 -0.11 20.04
C ASN A 147 6.39 -0.26 18.95
N PRO A 148 5.47 0.71 18.81
CA PRO A 148 4.54 0.72 17.70
C PRO A 148 5.30 0.91 16.38
N VAL A 149 5.06 0.03 15.41
CA VAL A 149 5.83 0.00 14.15
C VAL A 149 4.98 0.21 12.89
N HIS A 150 3.65 0.13 13.01
CA HIS A 150 2.73 0.36 11.91
C HIS A 150 1.39 0.88 12.43
N LEU A 151 0.68 1.65 11.60
CA LEU A 151 -0.69 2.09 11.85
C LEU A 151 -1.51 2.05 10.56
N ALA A 152 -2.80 1.79 10.68
CA ALA A 152 -3.74 1.82 9.54
C ALA A 152 -5.06 2.43 9.97
N LEU A 153 -5.58 3.33 9.14
CA LEU A 153 -6.91 3.91 9.30
C LEU A 153 -7.95 2.95 8.75
N ASP A 154 -9.07 2.84 9.45
CA ASP A 154 -10.22 2.10 8.92
C ASP A 154 -10.84 2.86 7.73
N PRO A 155 -11.57 2.18 6.83
CA PRO A 155 -12.16 2.81 5.65
C PRO A 155 -13.13 3.97 5.97
N SER A 156 -13.77 3.97 7.15
CA SER A 156 -14.64 5.08 7.54
C SER A 156 -13.87 6.30 8.07
N GLY A 157 -12.58 6.16 8.36
CA GLY A 157 -11.73 7.22 8.91
C GLY A 157 -12.06 7.57 10.36
N ARG A 158 -12.77 6.69 11.08
CA ARG A 158 -13.21 6.90 12.47
C ARG A 158 -12.34 6.19 13.50
N PHE A 159 -11.46 5.31 13.05
CA PHE A 159 -10.58 4.52 13.90
C PHE A 159 -9.20 4.37 13.27
N VAL A 160 -8.20 4.26 14.13
CA VAL A 160 -6.85 3.81 13.77
C VAL A 160 -6.54 2.52 14.52
N VAL A 161 -5.99 1.56 13.79
CA VAL A 161 -5.41 0.33 14.34
C VAL A 161 -3.89 0.49 14.35
N VAL A 162 -3.24 0.17 15.47
CA VAL A 162 -1.79 0.30 15.66
C VAL A 162 -1.19 -1.05 16.03
N THR A 163 -0.08 -1.42 15.38
CA THR A 163 0.68 -2.63 15.71
C THR A 163 1.83 -2.33 16.65
N ASN A 164 1.77 -2.88 17.86
CA ASN A 164 2.81 -2.83 18.88
C ASN A 164 3.72 -4.05 18.78
N HIS A 165 4.93 -3.84 18.24
CA HIS A 165 5.85 -4.92 17.90
C HIS A 165 6.38 -5.67 19.11
N ILE A 166 6.96 -4.96 20.07
CA ILE A 166 7.55 -5.59 21.27
C ILE A 166 6.47 -5.86 22.32
N GLY A 167 5.40 -5.04 22.35
CA GLY A 167 4.24 -5.23 23.21
C GLY A 167 3.27 -6.33 22.76
N ALA A 168 3.57 -7.06 21.68
CA ALA A 168 2.80 -8.19 21.14
C ALA A 168 1.28 -7.92 21.07
N SER A 169 0.90 -6.77 20.52
CA SER A 169 -0.51 -6.37 20.50
C SER A 169 -0.92 -5.50 19.34
N LEU A 170 -2.22 -5.46 19.09
CA LEU A 170 -2.90 -4.47 18.26
C LEU A 170 -3.73 -3.56 19.15
N ALA A 171 -3.58 -2.24 19.00
CA ALA A 171 -4.39 -1.24 19.69
C ALA A 171 -5.40 -0.61 18.71
N VAL A 172 -6.63 -0.38 19.15
CA VAL A 172 -7.66 0.36 18.40
C VAL A 172 -7.98 1.65 19.13
N LEU A 173 -7.81 2.78 18.44
CA LEU A 173 -8.11 4.11 18.96
C LEU A 173 -9.19 4.75 18.06
N PRO A 174 -10.24 5.36 18.63
CA PRO A 174 -11.19 6.16 17.86
C PRO A 174 -10.56 7.50 17.46
N LEU A 175 -11.07 8.07 16.39
CA LEU A 175 -10.71 9.39 15.87
C LEU A 175 -11.91 10.31 15.99
N ALA A 176 -11.71 11.49 16.57
CA ALA A 176 -12.71 12.54 16.57
C ALA A 176 -12.88 13.13 15.16
N ALA A 177 -13.97 13.87 14.93
CA ALA A 177 -14.28 14.46 13.63
C ALA A 177 -13.21 15.46 13.14
N ASP A 178 -12.49 16.10 14.06
CA ASP A 178 -11.38 16.99 13.75
C ASP A 178 -10.05 16.26 13.55
N GLY A 179 -10.04 14.92 13.59
CA GLY A 179 -8.85 14.08 13.45
C GLY A 179 -8.09 13.80 14.74
N THR A 180 -8.53 14.33 15.89
CA THR A 180 -7.91 14.09 17.21
C THR A 180 -7.95 12.60 17.58
N LEU A 181 -6.83 12.08 18.11
CA LEU A 181 -6.75 10.71 18.64
C LEU A 181 -7.48 10.60 19.99
N GLY A 182 -8.44 9.68 20.09
CA GLY A 182 -9.01 9.26 21.36
C GLY A 182 -8.16 8.20 22.07
N GLU A 183 -8.54 7.83 23.29
CA GLU A 183 -7.85 6.78 24.05
C GLU A 183 -8.08 5.38 23.46
N VAL A 184 -7.21 4.43 23.77
CA VAL A 184 -7.34 3.03 23.34
C VAL A 184 -8.65 2.44 23.84
N THR A 185 -9.48 1.93 22.92
CA THR A 185 -10.76 1.28 23.20
C THR A 185 -10.69 -0.24 23.13
N GLN A 186 -9.63 -0.77 22.52
CA GLN A 186 -9.35 -2.20 22.48
C GLN A 186 -7.84 -2.45 22.37
N LEU A 187 -7.36 -3.41 23.16
CA LEU A 187 -6.01 -3.96 23.04
C LEU A 187 -6.10 -5.48 22.82
N VAL A 188 -5.72 -5.95 21.64
CA VAL A 188 -5.70 -7.38 21.28
C VAL A 188 -4.29 -7.91 21.48
N LYS A 189 -4.10 -8.89 22.36
CA LYS A 189 -2.81 -9.58 22.53
C LYS A 189 -2.66 -10.68 21.49
N LEU A 190 -1.45 -10.83 20.97
CA LEU A 190 -1.10 -11.90 20.06
C LEU A 190 -0.15 -12.87 20.78
N ASP A 191 -0.47 -14.16 20.68
CA ASP A 191 0.29 -15.24 21.29
C ASP A 191 0.36 -16.46 20.36
N GLY A 192 1.22 -17.40 20.74
CA GLY A 192 1.47 -18.60 19.98
C GLY A 192 2.85 -19.19 20.26
N PRO A 193 3.15 -20.36 19.67
CA PRO A 193 4.49 -20.91 19.68
C PRO A 193 5.45 -19.95 18.98
N ILE A 194 6.57 -19.66 19.64
CA ILE A 194 7.64 -18.84 19.06
C ILE A 194 8.35 -19.60 17.93
N GLY A 195 8.80 -18.86 16.91
CA GLY A 195 9.61 -19.42 15.85
C GLY A 195 11.03 -19.80 16.32
N PRO A 196 11.79 -20.55 15.52
CA PRO A 196 13.05 -21.19 15.93
C PRO A 196 14.23 -20.22 16.02
N HIS A 197 14.14 -19.01 15.46
CA HIS A 197 15.25 -18.09 15.41
C HIS A 197 15.54 -17.50 16.80
N ARG A 198 16.54 -18.08 17.49
CA ARG A 198 16.92 -17.82 18.89
C ARG A 198 17.07 -16.34 19.30
N ILE A 199 17.46 -15.47 18.36
CA ILE A 199 17.64 -14.03 18.63
C ILE A 199 16.38 -13.21 18.27
N GLU A 200 15.84 -13.40 17.06
CA GLU A 200 14.78 -12.56 16.50
C GLU A 200 13.36 -12.99 16.90
N GLN A 201 13.15 -14.24 17.32
CA GLN A 201 11.83 -14.83 17.60
C GLN A 201 11.70 -15.26 19.07
N LYS A 202 11.93 -14.34 20.01
CA LYS A 202 11.84 -14.62 21.45
C LYS A 202 10.41 -14.47 22.03
N GLN A 203 9.51 -13.88 21.26
CA GLN A 203 8.11 -13.64 21.62
C GLN A 203 7.32 -13.29 20.34
N ALA A 204 6.00 -13.17 20.45
CA ALA A 204 5.16 -12.59 19.40
C ALA A 204 5.60 -11.16 19.04
N LYS A 205 5.67 -10.89 17.75
CA LYS A 205 6.24 -9.68 17.17
C LYS A 205 5.45 -9.26 15.92
N PRO A 206 4.18 -8.86 16.05
CA PRO A 206 3.41 -8.37 14.92
C PRO A 206 4.13 -7.14 14.35
N HIS A 207 4.14 -7.02 13.02
CA HIS A 207 4.90 -5.94 12.37
C HIS A 207 4.04 -5.07 11.44
N PHE A 208 2.83 -5.51 11.07
CA PHE A 208 1.95 -4.78 10.16
C PHE A 208 0.48 -4.98 10.54
N ASN A 209 -0.42 -4.15 10.01
CA ASN A 209 -1.88 -4.31 10.20
C ASN A 209 -2.65 -3.69 9.03
N ARG A 210 -2.48 -4.25 7.84
CA ARG A 210 -3.09 -3.72 6.62
C ARG A 210 -4.55 -4.17 6.51
N PHE A 211 -5.44 -3.23 6.22
CA PHE A 211 -6.79 -3.56 5.80
C PHE A 211 -6.78 -4.24 4.44
N ASP A 212 -7.61 -5.27 4.25
CA ASP A 212 -7.85 -5.86 2.94
C ASP A 212 -8.49 -4.84 1.98
N PRO A 213 -8.49 -5.09 0.66
CA PRO A 213 -9.01 -4.11 -0.31
C PRO A 213 -10.47 -3.72 -0.08
N ALA A 214 -11.29 -4.60 0.52
CA ALA A 214 -12.67 -4.30 0.88
C ALA A 214 -12.80 -3.60 2.25
N GLY A 215 -11.72 -3.48 3.02
CA GLY A 215 -11.70 -2.80 4.31
C GLY A 215 -12.43 -3.52 5.44
N ARG A 216 -12.70 -4.82 5.29
CA ARG A 216 -13.46 -5.65 6.23
C ARG A 216 -12.57 -6.42 7.19
N PHE A 217 -11.33 -6.67 6.79
CA PHE A 217 -10.39 -7.49 7.54
C PHE A 217 -9.04 -6.80 7.64
N VAL A 218 -8.32 -7.08 8.73
CA VAL A 218 -6.98 -6.61 9.00
C VAL A 218 -6.06 -7.82 9.02
N ILE A 219 -5.04 -7.80 8.16
CA ILE A 219 -4.03 -8.85 8.05
C ILE A 219 -2.74 -8.41 8.76
N VAL A 220 -2.26 -9.30 9.62
CA VAL A 220 -1.23 -9.00 10.63
C VAL A 220 -0.14 -10.08 10.58
N PRO A 221 0.92 -9.89 9.77
CA PRO A 221 2.11 -10.71 9.82
C PRO A 221 2.81 -10.54 11.17
N ASP A 222 3.17 -11.66 11.78
CA ASP A 222 3.91 -11.75 13.03
C ASP A 222 5.24 -12.46 12.81
N LYS A 223 6.32 -11.68 12.94
CA LYS A 223 7.69 -12.14 12.77
C LYS A 223 8.06 -13.20 13.80
N GLY A 224 7.57 -13.03 15.03
CA GLY A 224 7.95 -13.80 16.20
C GLY A 224 7.36 -15.20 16.23
N LEU A 225 6.18 -15.36 15.63
CA LEU A 225 5.41 -16.60 15.67
C LEU A 225 5.39 -17.38 14.35
N ASP A 226 6.04 -16.86 13.30
CA ASP A 226 5.92 -17.39 11.93
C ASP A 226 4.45 -17.57 11.50
N ARG A 227 3.63 -16.55 11.77
CA ARG A 227 2.20 -16.56 11.47
C ARG A 227 1.76 -15.27 10.79
N THR A 228 0.76 -15.37 9.93
CA THR A 228 0.01 -14.21 9.46
C THR A 228 -1.42 -14.32 9.96
N PHE A 229 -1.80 -13.46 10.90
CA PHE A 229 -3.13 -13.42 11.49
C PHE A 229 -4.11 -12.64 10.62
N ALA A 230 -5.39 -12.98 10.76
CA ALA A 230 -6.51 -12.29 10.15
C ALA A 230 -7.55 -11.94 11.22
N PHE A 231 -7.97 -10.67 11.24
CA PHE A 231 -9.01 -10.17 12.12
C PHE A 231 -10.10 -9.52 11.29
N ARG A 232 -11.37 -9.81 11.57
CA ARG A 232 -12.48 -8.96 11.11
C ARG A 232 -12.43 -7.64 11.86
N PHE A 233 -12.66 -6.54 11.16
CA PHE A 233 -12.85 -5.24 11.77
C PHE A 233 -14.27 -4.75 11.51
N ALA A 234 -14.99 -4.46 12.59
CA ALA A 234 -16.33 -3.89 12.53
C ALA A 234 -16.53 -2.94 13.70
N GLU A 235 -17.04 -1.73 13.42
CA GLU A 235 -17.46 -0.76 14.44
C GLU A 235 -16.40 -0.48 15.52
N GLY A 236 -15.13 -0.34 15.12
CA GLY A 236 -14.05 -0.07 16.07
C GLY A 236 -13.58 -1.28 16.88
N ARG A 237 -13.94 -2.50 16.47
CA ARG A 237 -13.50 -3.73 17.14
C ARG A 237 -12.86 -4.71 16.17
N LEU A 238 -11.71 -5.25 16.60
CA LEU A 238 -11.04 -6.40 16.01
C LEU A 238 -11.56 -7.69 16.65
N THR A 239 -11.97 -8.64 15.83
CA THR A 239 -12.31 -10.00 16.25
C THR A 239 -11.57 -11.00 15.36
N PRO A 240 -10.94 -12.06 15.91
CA PRO A 240 -10.26 -13.06 15.09
C PRO A 240 -11.16 -13.59 13.96
N ALA A 241 -10.61 -13.73 12.75
CA ALA A 241 -11.27 -14.42 11.66
C ALA A 241 -11.29 -15.94 11.90
N ALA A 242 -11.97 -16.69 11.03
CA ALA A 242 -12.00 -18.15 11.07
C ALA A 242 -11.66 -18.70 9.67
N PRO A 243 -10.46 -19.30 9.46
CA PRO A 243 -9.35 -19.43 10.42
C PRO A 243 -8.75 -18.07 10.81
N SER A 244 -8.15 -17.98 12.01
CA SER A 244 -7.60 -16.73 12.55
C SER A 244 -6.17 -16.44 12.11
N PHE A 245 -5.47 -17.41 11.52
CA PHE A 245 -4.14 -17.24 10.97
C PHE A 245 -3.80 -18.33 9.94
N VAL A 246 -2.74 -18.08 9.19
CA VAL A 246 -1.98 -19.07 8.41
C VAL A 246 -0.54 -19.11 8.93
N SER A 247 0.04 -20.31 9.00
CA SER A 247 1.46 -20.48 9.35
C SER A 247 2.35 -20.19 8.14
N ALA A 248 3.44 -19.45 8.35
CA ALA A 248 4.52 -19.30 7.39
C ALA A 248 5.51 -20.47 7.52
N ARG A 249 6.50 -20.51 6.62
CA ARG A 249 7.63 -21.44 6.78
C ARG A 249 8.36 -21.13 8.09
N GLU A 250 8.75 -22.17 8.80
CA GLU A 250 9.53 -22.05 10.02
C GLU A 250 10.80 -21.20 9.79
N GLY A 251 10.99 -20.18 10.63
CA GLY A 251 12.10 -19.23 10.57
C GLY A 251 11.98 -18.14 9.50
N ALA A 252 10.85 -18.02 8.80
CA ALA A 252 10.67 -17.02 7.74
C ALA A 252 10.52 -15.59 8.30
N GLY A 253 9.83 -15.45 9.43
CA GLY A 253 9.54 -14.17 10.07
C GLY A 253 8.70 -13.20 9.20
N PRO A 254 7.40 -13.48 8.98
CA PRO A 254 6.49 -12.61 8.25
C PRO A 254 6.51 -11.16 8.75
N ARG A 255 6.59 -10.19 7.83
CA ARG A 255 6.78 -8.77 8.19
C ARG A 255 5.66 -7.87 7.70
N HIS A 256 5.58 -7.61 6.40
CA HIS A 256 4.57 -6.76 5.78
C HIS A 256 3.75 -7.56 4.77
N VAL A 257 2.56 -7.08 4.44
CA VAL A 257 1.67 -7.70 3.46
C VAL A 257 1.16 -6.67 2.45
N ALA A 258 1.15 -7.03 1.17
CA ALA A 258 0.55 -6.25 0.10
C ALA A 258 -0.54 -7.07 -0.60
N PHE A 259 -1.59 -6.40 -1.06
CA PHE A 259 -2.67 -7.04 -1.81
C PHE A 259 -2.58 -6.66 -3.27
N ARG A 260 -2.96 -7.60 -4.14
CA ARG A 260 -3.32 -7.24 -5.50
C ARG A 260 -4.60 -6.39 -5.47
N PRO A 261 -4.73 -5.34 -6.31
CA PRO A 261 -5.88 -4.43 -6.29
C PRO A 261 -7.26 -5.10 -6.45
N ASP A 262 -7.33 -6.23 -7.15
CA ASP A 262 -8.57 -7.00 -7.34
C ASP A 262 -8.98 -7.83 -6.11
N GLY A 263 -8.15 -7.84 -5.05
CA GLY A 263 -8.42 -8.54 -3.80
C GLY A 263 -8.41 -10.06 -3.90
N ARG A 264 -7.83 -10.63 -4.96
CA ARG A 264 -7.75 -12.10 -5.12
C ARG A 264 -6.48 -12.72 -4.56
N PHE A 265 -5.43 -11.92 -4.42
CA PHE A 265 -4.11 -12.38 -3.99
C PHE A 265 -3.49 -11.43 -2.97
N ALA A 266 -2.72 -12.02 -2.06
CA ALA A 266 -1.91 -11.31 -1.08
C ALA A 266 -0.47 -11.81 -1.14
N TYR A 267 0.47 -10.93 -0.84
CA TYR A 267 1.90 -11.19 -0.86
C TYR A 267 2.50 -10.76 0.47
N VAL A 268 3.11 -11.69 1.19
CA VAL A 268 3.75 -11.43 2.48
C VAL A 268 5.25 -11.50 2.29
N VAL A 269 5.95 -10.44 2.68
CA VAL A 269 7.41 -10.44 2.74
C VAL A 269 7.87 -11.00 4.07
N ASN A 270 8.84 -11.90 4.03
CA ASN A 270 9.42 -12.59 5.16
C ASN A 270 10.79 -12.00 5.48
N GLU A 271 10.93 -11.42 6.66
CA GLU A 271 12.09 -10.64 7.07
C GLU A 271 13.35 -11.49 7.24
N LEU A 272 13.24 -12.67 7.86
CA LEU A 272 14.40 -13.39 8.36
C LEU A 272 15.10 -14.20 7.28
N ASP A 273 14.36 -14.70 6.29
CA ASP A 273 14.90 -15.50 5.20
C ASP A 273 14.90 -14.80 3.83
N SER A 274 14.47 -13.53 3.79
CA SER A 274 14.40 -12.71 2.57
C SER A 274 13.64 -13.43 1.44
N THR A 275 12.40 -13.81 1.74
CA THR A 275 11.48 -14.41 0.77
C THR A 275 10.17 -13.63 0.68
N VAL A 276 9.42 -13.86 -0.40
CA VAL A 276 8.03 -13.44 -0.54
C VAL A 276 7.17 -14.69 -0.66
N THR A 277 6.13 -14.77 0.17
CA THR A 277 5.10 -15.81 0.05
C THR A 277 3.88 -15.23 -0.66
N ALA A 278 3.47 -15.87 -1.75
CA ALA A 278 2.22 -15.56 -2.46
C ALA A 278 1.08 -16.40 -1.91
N TYR A 279 -0.08 -15.78 -1.72
CA TYR A 279 -1.30 -16.40 -1.21
C TYR A 279 -2.48 -16.12 -2.13
N GLY A 280 -3.34 -17.13 -2.32
CA GLY A 280 -4.73 -16.88 -2.68
C GLY A 280 -5.46 -16.27 -1.49
N TYR A 281 -6.28 -15.25 -1.74
CA TYR A 281 -7.03 -14.55 -0.69
C TYR A 281 -8.53 -14.70 -0.90
N ASP A 282 -9.21 -15.27 0.09
CA ASP A 282 -10.67 -15.28 0.15
C ASP A 282 -11.15 -14.06 0.93
N ALA A 283 -11.65 -13.06 0.20
CA ALA A 283 -12.15 -11.82 0.79
C ALA A 283 -13.37 -12.02 1.70
N GLY A 284 -14.12 -13.13 1.61
CA GLY A 284 -15.29 -13.41 2.45
C GLY A 284 -14.91 -13.86 3.86
N THR A 285 -13.83 -14.62 3.98
CA THR A 285 -13.36 -15.24 5.23
C THR A 285 -12.03 -14.70 5.75
N ALA A 286 -11.33 -13.91 4.93
CA ALA A 286 -9.94 -13.51 5.09
C ALA A 286 -8.91 -14.66 5.10
N THR A 287 -9.29 -15.81 4.54
CA THR A 287 -8.39 -16.97 4.45
C THR A 287 -7.26 -16.69 3.47
N LEU A 288 -6.04 -16.97 3.91
CA LEU A 288 -4.83 -16.94 3.10
C LEU A 288 -4.41 -18.38 2.77
N THR A 289 -4.46 -18.76 1.50
CA THR A 289 -4.01 -20.08 1.03
C THR A 289 -2.62 -19.96 0.41
N PRO A 290 -1.56 -20.55 0.98
CA PRO A 290 -0.21 -20.40 0.45
C PRO A 290 -0.10 -21.06 -0.94
N LEU A 291 0.50 -20.34 -1.90
CA LEU A 291 0.66 -20.80 -3.28
C LEU A 291 2.12 -21.01 -3.65
N GLN A 292 3.01 -20.14 -3.16
CA GLN A 292 4.42 -20.12 -3.56
C GLN A 292 5.26 -19.36 -2.52
N VAL A 293 6.51 -19.77 -2.36
CA VAL A 293 7.55 -19.00 -1.66
C VAL A 293 8.69 -18.79 -2.64
N LEU A 294 9.14 -17.56 -2.85
CA LEU A 294 10.30 -17.22 -3.68
C LEU A 294 11.31 -16.37 -2.92
N PRO A 295 12.62 -16.58 -3.09
CA PRO A 295 13.64 -15.63 -2.65
C PRO A 295 13.44 -14.24 -3.26
N SER A 296 13.69 -13.19 -2.47
CA SER A 296 13.81 -11.81 -2.94
C SER A 296 15.26 -11.40 -3.24
N LEU A 297 16.16 -12.37 -3.29
CA LEU A 297 17.58 -12.18 -3.55
C LEU A 297 18.00 -12.95 -4.80
N PRO A 298 19.05 -12.51 -5.51
CA PRO A 298 19.67 -13.34 -6.55
C PRO A 298 20.21 -14.65 -5.97
N ASP A 299 20.10 -15.75 -6.72
CA ASP A 299 20.61 -17.07 -6.31
C ASP A 299 22.13 -17.09 -6.06
N THR A 300 22.84 -16.05 -6.49
CA THR A 300 24.29 -15.87 -6.30
C THR A 300 24.65 -15.14 -5.00
N PHE A 301 23.68 -14.59 -4.27
CA PHE A 301 23.96 -13.86 -3.03
C PHE A 301 23.99 -14.79 -1.82
N THR A 302 25.12 -14.80 -1.10
CA THR A 302 25.37 -15.68 0.05
C THR A 302 25.52 -14.93 1.37
N GLY A 303 25.41 -13.60 1.36
CA GLY A 303 25.52 -12.76 2.55
C GLY A 303 24.25 -12.75 3.40
N ASN A 304 24.32 -12.08 4.55
CA ASN A 304 23.14 -11.82 5.36
C ASN A 304 22.25 -10.76 4.71
N SER A 305 20.96 -11.02 4.64
CA SER A 305 19.98 -10.00 4.28
C SER A 305 18.68 -10.20 5.07
N ARG A 306 17.97 -9.09 5.29
CA ARG A 306 16.62 -9.09 5.85
C ARG A 306 15.69 -8.26 5.00
N ALA A 307 14.64 -8.90 4.48
CA ALA A 307 13.62 -8.17 3.75
C ALA A 307 12.85 -7.19 4.65
N SER A 308 12.23 -6.18 4.05
CA SER A 308 11.59 -5.10 4.78
C SER A 308 10.23 -4.74 4.18
N GLU A 309 10.20 -3.86 3.19
CA GLU A 309 8.95 -3.35 2.62
C GLU A 309 8.42 -4.23 1.49
N ILE A 310 7.12 -4.20 1.24
CA ILE A 310 6.48 -4.84 0.08
C ILE A 310 5.30 -4.02 -0.43
N GLU A 311 5.27 -3.75 -1.73
CA GLU A 311 4.15 -3.09 -2.39
C GLU A 311 3.80 -3.80 -3.70
N VAL A 312 2.52 -3.77 -4.07
CA VAL A 312 2.04 -4.15 -5.40
C VAL A 312 1.74 -2.88 -6.18
N ASP A 313 2.13 -2.81 -7.45
CA ASP A 313 1.80 -1.66 -8.28
C ASP A 313 0.26 -1.52 -8.46
N ALA A 314 -0.19 -0.30 -8.71
CA ALA A 314 -1.64 -0.01 -8.83
C ALA A 314 -2.33 -0.81 -9.95
N ALA A 315 -1.58 -1.29 -10.95
CA ALA A 315 -2.09 -2.14 -12.02
C ALA A 315 -2.11 -3.65 -11.67
N GLY A 316 -1.54 -4.06 -10.53
CA GLY A 316 -1.51 -5.46 -10.09
C GLY A 316 -0.64 -6.37 -10.98
N ARG A 317 0.40 -5.82 -11.59
CA ARG A 317 1.33 -6.50 -12.52
C ARG A 317 2.65 -6.86 -11.88
N PHE A 318 3.09 -6.10 -10.88
CA PHE A 318 4.39 -6.27 -10.23
C PHE A 318 4.29 -6.19 -8.71
N VAL A 319 5.13 -7.00 -8.05
CA VAL A 319 5.42 -6.88 -6.61
C VAL A 319 6.85 -6.40 -6.46
N TYR A 320 7.04 -5.44 -5.56
CA TYR A 320 8.35 -4.93 -5.17
C TYR A 320 8.62 -5.31 -3.72
N ALA A 321 9.85 -5.69 -3.38
CA ALA A 321 10.23 -5.96 -1.99
C ALA A 321 11.65 -5.46 -1.69
N SER A 322 11.87 -4.77 -0.58
CA SER A 322 13.21 -4.29 -0.24
C SER A 322 13.99 -5.26 0.63
N ASN A 323 15.30 -5.33 0.41
CA ASN A 323 16.23 -6.18 1.15
C ASN A 323 17.33 -5.35 1.80
N ARG A 324 17.43 -5.39 3.12
CA ARG A 324 18.49 -4.74 3.91
C ARG A 324 19.68 -5.69 4.00
N GLY A 325 20.90 -5.22 3.76
CA GLY A 325 22.11 -6.06 3.70
C GLY A 325 22.54 -6.38 2.28
N HIS A 326 21.63 -6.89 1.42
CA HIS A 326 21.85 -6.86 -0.04
C HIS A 326 21.63 -5.45 -0.64
N ASP A 327 20.94 -4.57 0.11
CA ASP A 327 20.69 -3.18 -0.21
C ASP A 327 20.05 -2.95 -1.59
N SER A 328 18.96 -3.69 -1.83
CA SER A 328 18.27 -3.77 -3.12
C SER A 328 16.75 -3.71 -3.00
N ILE A 329 16.09 -3.44 -4.13
CA ILE A 329 14.64 -3.63 -4.33
C ILE A 329 14.46 -4.79 -5.31
N ALA A 330 13.93 -5.90 -4.82
CA ALA A 330 13.49 -7.03 -5.63
C ALA A 330 12.24 -6.66 -6.44
N VAL A 331 12.19 -7.14 -7.68
CA VAL A 331 11.08 -6.96 -8.61
C VAL A 331 10.57 -8.34 -9.01
N PHE A 332 9.27 -8.54 -8.85
CA PHE A 332 8.59 -9.75 -9.30
C PHE A 332 7.47 -9.38 -10.27
N ARG A 333 7.29 -10.19 -11.31
CA ARG A 333 6.09 -10.15 -12.15
C ARG A 333 5.02 -11.05 -11.56
N ILE A 334 3.79 -10.56 -11.53
CA ILE A 334 2.60 -11.33 -11.14
C ILE A 334 2.02 -12.01 -12.38
N ASP A 335 1.77 -13.32 -12.28
CA ASP A 335 0.86 -14.00 -13.19
C ASP A 335 -0.59 -13.65 -12.85
N ALA A 336 -1.31 -13.03 -13.79
CA ALA A 336 -2.62 -12.45 -13.51
C ALA A 336 -3.70 -13.49 -13.19
N ALA A 337 -3.54 -14.74 -13.62
CA ALA A 337 -4.54 -15.79 -13.42
C ALA A 337 -4.34 -16.52 -12.10
N SER A 338 -3.11 -16.96 -11.83
CA SER A 338 -2.72 -17.78 -10.69
C SER A 338 -2.20 -16.99 -9.49
N GLY A 339 -1.81 -15.72 -9.69
CA GLY A 339 -1.21 -14.89 -8.65
C GLY A 339 0.25 -15.24 -8.33
N LEU A 340 0.82 -16.25 -8.98
CA LEU A 340 2.20 -16.67 -8.80
C LEU A 340 3.18 -15.57 -9.24
N LEU A 341 4.33 -15.54 -8.57
CA LEU A 341 5.40 -14.60 -8.82
C LEU A 341 6.47 -15.23 -9.71
N ARG A 342 7.09 -14.39 -10.53
CA ARG A 342 8.37 -14.67 -11.21
C ARG A 342 9.36 -13.58 -10.84
N PHE A 343 10.51 -13.96 -10.28
CA PHE A 343 11.60 -13.04 -10.01
C PHE A 343 12.12 -12.42 -11.33
N VAL A 344 12.25 -11.09 -11.35
CA VAL A 344 12.72 -10.32 -12.51
C VAL A 344 14.13 -9.78 -12.28
N ALA A 345 14.34 -9.15 -11.11
CA ALA A 345 15.61 -8.52 -10.75
C ALA A 345 15.66 -8.22 -9.25
N ALA A 346 16.86 -7.99 -8.73
CA ALA A 346 17.08 -7.25 -7.49
C ALA A 346 17.93 -6.03 -7.82
N GLU A 347 17.29 -4.87 -7.95
CA GLU A 347 17.95 -3.63 -8.38
C GLU A 347 18.59 -2.93 -7.18
N PRO A 348 19.85 -2.46 -7.29
CA PRO A 348 20.50 -1.71 -6.21
C PRO A 348 19.66 -0.50 -5.78
N SER A 349 19.48 -0.33 -4.47
CA SER A 349 18.76 0.82 -3.88
C SER A 349 19.54 2.14 -3.97
N LEU A 350 20.81 2.06 -4.40
CA LEU A 350 21.77 3.18 -4.45
C LEU A 350 21.97 3.87 -3.09
N GLY A 351 21.83 3.10 -2.02
CA GLY A 351 22.16 3.48 -0.65
C GLY A 351 22.32 2.23 0.21
N ARG A 352 22.17 2.38 1.52
CA ARG A 352 22.30 1.28 2.49
C ARG A 352 21.04 1.14 3.34
N THR A 353 20.64 -0.11 3.60
CA THR A 353 19.47 -0.46 4.40
C THR A 353 18.21 0.21 3.85
N PRO A 354 17.72 -0.17 2.64
CA PRO A 354 16.44 0.30 2.09
C PRO A 354 15.29 -0.21 2.94
N ARG A 355 15.07 0.42 4.09
CA ARG A 355 14.08 -0.02 5.09
C ARG A 355 12.67 0.13 4.59
N PHE A 356 12.45 1.13 3.76
CA PHE A 356 11.17 1.42 3.15
C PHE A 356 11.38 1.79 1.69
N PHE A 357 10.35 1.59 0.89
CA PHE A 357 10.21 2.28 -0.38
C PHE A 357 8.73 2.57 -0.57
N THR A 358 8.41 3.47 -1.48
CA THR A 358 7.01 3.67 -1.86
C THR A 358 6.87 4.05 -3.32
N ILE A 359 5.79 3.61 -3.94
CA ILE A 359 5.42 3.99 -5.30
C ILE A 359 4.60 5.28 -5.26
N ALA A 360 5.04 6.29 -6.01
CA ALA A 360 4.32 7.56 -6.10
C ALA A 360 2.94 7.41 -6.77
N PRO A 361 1.99 8.30 -6.47
CA PRO A 361 0.73 8.38 -7.19
C PRO A 361 0.97 8.43 -8.70
N GLY A 362 0.20 7.63 -9.45
CA GLY A 362 0.38 7.45 -10.90
C GLY A 362 1.41 6.40 -11.31
N GLY A 363 2.15 5.79 -10.37
CA GLY A 363 2.96 4.59 -10.61
C GLY A 363 4.18 4.80 -11.52
N ARG A 364 4.59 6.05 -11.76
CA ARG A 364 5.76 6.37 -12.60
C ARG A 364 7.08 6.27 -11.86
N PHE A 365 7.07 6.55 -10.55
CA PHE A 365 8.26 6.60 -9.72
C PHE A 365 8.14 5.71 -8.49
N LEU A 366 9.27 5.11 -8.11
CA LEU A 366 9.49 4.45 -6.83
C LEU A 366 10.59 5.19 -6.08
N TYR A 367 10.39 5.41 -4.78
CA TYR A 367 11.36 6.08 -3.91
C TYR A 367 11.92 5.08 -2.91
N ALA A 368 13.22 4.77 -2.99
CA ALA A 368 13.90 3.94 -2.00
C ALA A 368 14.41 4.80 -0.84
N LEU A 369 14.04 4.46 0.39
CA LEU A 369 14.44 5.14 1.62
C LEU A 369 15.53 4.34 2.32
N ASN A 370 16.76 4.84 2.23
CA ASN A 370 17.97 4.16 2.68
C ASN A 370 18.39 4.66 4.08
N GLU A 371 17.95 3.95 5.12
CA GLU A 371 18.07 4.31 6.55
C GLU A 371 19.52 4.63 6.96
N ASP A 372 20.47 3.77 6.60
CA ASP A 372 21.85 3.88 7.08
C ASP A 372 22.71 4.84 6.26
N SER A 373 22.20 5.31 5.11
CA SER A 373 22.90 6.22 4.20
C SER A 373 22.21 7.59 4.05
N ASP A 374 21.20 7.84 4.87
CA ASP A 374 20.48 9.11 4.98
C ASP A 374 19.99 9.66 3.64
N SER A 375 19.42 8.79 2.80
CA SER A 375 19.01 9.21 1.46
C SER A 375 17.72 8.59 0.98
N ILE A 376 17.05 9.36 0.13
CA ILE A 376 15.89 8.94 -0.65
C ILE A 376 16.30 9.01 -2.12
N VAL A 377 16.22 7.88 -2.82
CA VAL A 377 16.59 7.78 -4.25
C VAL A 377 15.36 7.49 -5.08
N ALA A 378 15.13 8.27 -6.13
CA ALA A 378 13.99 8.08 -7.02
C ALA A 378 14.36 7.26 -8.27
N PHE A 379 13.53 6.27 -8.57
CA PHE A 379 13.64 5.40 -9.73
C PHE A 379 12.41 5.56 -10.62
N ALA A 380 12.60 5.65 -11.93
CA ALA A 380 11.53 5.46 -12.89
C ALA A 380 11.20 3.97 -13.01
N ILE A 381 9.91 3.64 -13.02
CA ILE A 381 9.42 2.27 -13.20
C ILE A 381 9.20 2.03 -14.69
N ASP A 382 9.84 1.00 -15.26
CA ASP A 382 9.50 0.51 -16.60
C ASP A 382 8.09 -0.13 -16.54
N PRO A 383 7.10 0.42 -17.25
CA PRO A 383 5.73 -0.08 -17.15
C PRO A 383 5.54 -1.46 -17.80
N HIS A 384 6.48 -1.93 -18.64
CA HIS A 384 6.39 -3.24 -19.28
C HIS A 384 7.12 -4.30 -18.50
N THR A 385 8.30 -3.99 -17.95
CA THR A 385 9.16 -4.99 -17.27
C THR A 385 9.10 -4.92 -15.75
N GLY A 386 8.64 -3.79 -15.19
CA GLY A 386 8.65 -3.50 -13.76
C GLY A 386 10.03 -3.08 -13.24
N ARG A 387 11.08 -3.11 -14.07
CA ARG A 387 12.45 -2.75 -13.67
C ARG A 387 12.56 -1.28 -13.24
N LEU A 388 13.54 -1.02 -12.39
CA LEU A 388 13.78 0.29 -11.79
C LEU A 388 14.99 0.94 -12.44
N HIS A 389 14.81 2.16 -12.95
CA HIS A 389 15.88 2.95 -13.56
C HIS A 389 16.15 4.21 -12.74
N PRO A 390 17.37 4.43 -12.22
CA PRO A 390 17.68 5.63 -11.47
C PRO A 390 17.38 6.88 -12.29
N THR A 391 16.67 7.83 -11.69
CA THR A 391 16.36 9.12 -12.34
C THR A 391 17.54 10.11 -12.29
N GLY A 392 18.54 9.82 -11.45
CA GLY A 392 19.57 10.78 -11.05
C GLY A 392 19.15 11.67 -9.87
N THR A 393 17.87 11.64 -9.49
CA THR A 393 17.34 12.39 -8.34
C THR A 393 17.64 11.68 -7.02
N ARG A 394 18.19 12.44 -6.08
CA ARG A 394 18.44 12.02 -4.70
C ARG A 394 18.13 13.16 -3.74
N ALA A 395 17.44 12.86 -2.64
CA ALA A 395 17.23 13.79 -1.54
C ALA A 395 17.97 13.30 -0.29
N GLN A 396 18.58 14.24 0.44
CA GLN A 396 19.16 13.95 1.74
C GLN A 396 18.04 13.98 2.79
N SER A 397 17.93 12.92 3.59
CA SER A 397 17.02 12.85 4.74
C SER A 397 17.65 11.93 5.75
N GLY A 398 17.88 12.39 6.99
CA GLY A 398 18.48 11.56 8.02
C GLY A 398 17.62 10.34 8.35
N SER A 399 18.20 9.15 8.30
CA SER A 399 17.58 7.86 8.65
C SER A 399 16.09 7.70 8.27
N PRO A 400 15.74 7.83 6.96
CA PRO A 400 14.35 7.82 6.52
C PRO A 400 13.82 6.39 6.52
N VAL A 401 12.62 6.18 7.07
CA VAL A 401 12.06 4.83 7.29
C VAL A 401 10.58 4.69 6.91
N CYS A 402 9.93 5.77 6.50
CA CYS A 402 8.57 5.75 5.94
C CYS A 402 8.36 6.98 5.07
N MET A 403 7.62 6.85 3.97
CA MET A 403 7.20 7.98 3.13
C MET A 403 5.77 7.77 2.68
N VAL A 404 4.94 8.81 2.80
CA VAL A 404 3.57 8.84 2.27
C VAL A 404 3.34 10.11 1.46
N PHE A 405 2.46 10.05 0.45
CA PHE A 405 2.16 11.17 -0.42
C PHE A 405 0.82 11.81 -0.06
N SER A 406 0.72 13.14 -0.18
CA SER A 406 -0.58 13.80 -0.18
C SER A 406 -1.44 13.26 -1.31
N THR A 407 -2.77 13.19 -1.09
CA THR A 407 -3.69 12.81 -2.16
C THR A 407 -3.59 13.81 -3.31
N PRO A 408 -3.36 13.38 -4.56
CA PRO A 408 -3.55 14.25 -5.71
C PRO A 408 -4.98 14.80 -5.66
N ALA A 409 -5.17 16.09 -5.91
CA ALA A 409 -6.51 16.65 -6.05
C ALA A 409 -7.21 15.93 -7.22
N ALA A 410 -8.46 15.53 -7.00
CA ALA A 410 -9.32 14.97 -8.05
C ALA A 410 -9.73 16.05 -9.05
#